data_AF-A0AAD6TKI6-F1
#
_entry.id   AF-A0AAD6TKI6-F1
#
_cell.length_a   1.000
_cell.length_b   1.000
_cell.length_c   1.000
_cell.angle_alpha   90.00
_cell.angle_beta   90.00
_cell.angle_gamma   90.00
#
_symmetry.space_group_name_H-M   'P 1'
#
loop_
_entity.id
_entity.type
_entity.pdbx_description
1 polymer ?
#
loop_
_entity_poly.entity_id
_entity_poly.type
_entity_poly.pdbx_seq_one_letter_code
_entity_poly.pdbx_strand_id
1 'polypeptide(L)'
;MDEEDPWTCTVVRAHGLRLMRPEKGWRPIVSVELDKAQLHETVLGSDGQAVNVRQSFRLRGASLTSQVEVKVFHRSQSKKKGKKRNLVGSASCSLGEMWMKHGGEPKLRLQCQNPTNRSPGSRGRPQNGALVHLRLRPPLSFASGSSPTLSDDEDEGAFSSSSTSSHDSETLIPPSVEELPPQPIRRRRRVRGYCVNSDDEPPSYSETDDDDEKPLLGGSLLDDDDAPSRPRTPVKISFNPVEWIAASLLPRYTERIEVPPDLNFFERVISSFTVYREMKGACGETDFERIFTRLQMEWTYTAGVLVALAAVDTAVFSISPGSIFDINPVARGAVAASSIASGLGIACAAWFLVRYAWVDLHTFVTRAEDILSTENPSYFFFAISARIPSLLMFISAIALMLFMAIVAWSAWPMAVLALSFLVGLLLGLQFLVFGLLWIAKTVRKFFRFLVRIAAFREPEVAEMTEKA
;
A
#
# COMPACT_ATOMS: atom_id res chain seq x y z
N MET A 1 22.42 -42.84 -30.70
CA MET A 1 22.38 -41.47 -30.15
C MET A 1 21.25 -41.50 -29.14
N ASP A 2 21.59 -41.57 -27.87
CA ASP A 2 20.61 -41.62 -26.79
C ASP A 2 19.89 -40.27 -26.75
N GLU A 3 18.58 -40.27 -26.96
CA GLU A 3 17.77 -39.06 -26.80
C GLU A 3 17.77 -38.70 -25.32
N GLU A 4 18.61 -37.75 -24.92
CA GLU A 4 18.60 -37.21 -23.56
C GLU A 4 17.21 -36.65 -23.25
N ASP A 5 16.64 -37.10 -22.13
CA ASP A 5 15.37 -36.60 -21.63
C ASP A 5 15.43 -35.07 -21.44
N PRO A 6 14.51 -34.28 -22.01
CA PRO A 6 14.57 -32.84 -21.90
C PRO A 6 14.04 -32.34 -20.55
N TRP A 7 14.58 -31.22 -20.09
CA TRP A 7 14.01 -30.48 -18.96
C TRP A 7 12.58 -30.06 -19.28
N THR A 8 11.68 -30.13 -18.31
CA THR A 8 10.31 -29.62 -18.47
C THR A 8 10.12 -28.38 -17.62
N CYS A 9 9.62 -27.28 -18.21
CA CYS A 9 9.30 -26.07 -17.45
C CYS A 9 7.86 -25.64 -17.73
N THR A 10 7.19 -25.10 -16.73
CA THR A 10 5.78 -24.71 -16.77
C THR A 10 5.62 -23.36 -16.08
N VAL A 11 4.96 -22.41 -16.73
CA VAL A 11 4.58 -21.14 -16.09
C VAL A 11 3.31 -21.38 -15.26
N VAL A 12 3.38 -21.21 -13.94
CA VAL A 12 2.25 -21.49 -13.04
C VAL A 12 1.38 -20.26 -12.87
N ARG A 13 1.97 -19.15 -12.38
CA ARG A 13 1.27 -17.90 -12.05
C ARG A 13 2.23 -16.73 -11.94
N ALA A 14 1.70 -15.52 -12.05
CA ALA A 14 2.43 -14.28 -11.81
C ALA A 14 1.72 -13.38 -10.78
N HIS A 15 2.50 -12.83 -9.86
CA HIS A 15 2.06 -11.90 -8.81
C HIS A 15 2.51 -10.48 -9.07
N GLY A 16 1.83 -9.52 -8.44
CA GLY A 16 2.23 -8.12 -8.44
C GLY A 16 2.14 -7.42 -9.79
N LEU A 17 1.66 -8.10 -10.85
CA LEU A 17 1.54 -7.53 -12.19
C LEU A 17 0.58 -6.33 -12.25
N ARG A 18 -0.38 -6.24 -11.31
CA ARG A 18 -1.28 -5.08 -11.15
C ARG A 18 -0.55 -3.79 -10.79
N LEU A 19 0.60 -3.89 -10.11
CA LEU A 19 1.41 -2.73 -9.75
C LEU A 19 2.20 -2.19 -10.95
N MET A 20 2.45 -3.03 -11.95
CA MET A 20 3.26 -2.67 -13.11
C MET A 20 2.49 -1.88 -14.18
N ARG A 21 1.15 -1.97 -14.20
CA ARG A 21 0.29 -1.15 -15.07
C ARG A 21 -1.10 -0.94 -14.46
N PRO A 22 -1.63 0.29 -14.51
CA PRO A 22 -2.93 0.64 -13.94
C PRO A 22 -4.13 0.26 -14.81
N GLU A 23 -3.92 -0.19 -16.06
CA GLU A 23 -5.00 -0.53 -16.98
C GLU A 23 -5.80 -1.74 -16.47
N LYS A 24 -7.09 -1.55 -16.18
CA LYS A 24 -8.01 -2.62 -15.78
C LYS A 24 -8.14 -3.63 -16.93
N GLY A 25 -7.72 -4.88 -16.69
CA GLY A 25 -8.06 -6.01 -17.57
C GLY A 25 -7.04 -6.39 -18.66
N TRP A 26 -5.75 -6.06 -18.51
CA TRP A 26 -4.73 -6.57 -19.43
C TRP A 26 -4.40 -8.06 -19.21
N ARG A 27 -3.99 -8.76 -20.27
CA ARG A 27 -3.57 -10.17 -20.24
C ARG A 27 -2.06 -10.26 -20.45
N PRO A 28 -1.29 -10.69 -19.43
CA PRO A 28 0.16 -10.82 -19.56
C PRO A 28 0.56 -11.90 -20.55
N ILE A 29 1.62 -11.67 -21.31
CA ILE A 29 2.24 -12.67 -22.17
C ILE A 29 3.61 -12.96 -21.56
N VAL A 30 3.79 -14.14 -20.98
CA VAL A 30 5.08 -14.59 -20.44
C VAL A 30 5.82 -15.34 -21.54
N SER A 31 7.03 -14.90 -21.83
CA SER A 31 7.95 -15.53 -22.77
C SER A 31 9.13 -16.07 -21.99
N VAL A 32 9.44 -17.35 -22.18
CA VAL A 32 10.60 -18.03 -21.60
C VAL A 32 11.55 -18.36 -22.74
N GLU A 33 12.77 -17.85 -22.65
CA GLU A 33 13.82 -17.97 -23.66
C GLU A 33 15.02 -18.69 -23.03
N LEU A 34 15.48 -19.77 -23.67
CA LEU A 34 16.66 -20.53 -23.24
C LEU A 34 17.81 -20.29 -24.21
N ASP A 35 18.93 -19.75 -23.71
CA ASP A 35 20.17 -19.51 -24.47
C ASP A 35 19.95 -18.83 -25.84
N LYS A 36 18.90 -18.00 -25.95
CA LYS A 36 18.46 -17.33 -27.19
C LYS A 36 18.00 -18.24 -28.34
N ALA A 37 17.86 -19.54 -28.09
CA ALA A 37 17.52 -20.53 -29.12
C ALA A 37 16.05 -20.98 -29.05
N GLN A 38 15.55 -21.27 -27.85
CA GLN A 38 14.20 -21.80 -27.67
C GLN A 38 13.30 -20.75 -27.02
N LEU A 39 12.29 -20.30 -27.76
CA LEU A 39 11.32 -19.30 -27.31
C LEU A 39 9.96 -19.95 -27.08
N HIS A 40 9.43 -19.83 -25.86
CA HIS A 40 8.12 -20.34 -25.49
C HIS A 40 7.26 -19.27 -24.86
N GLU A 41 6.04 -19.12 -25.37
CA GLU A 41 5.10 -18.08 -24.95
C GLU A 41 3.85 -18.68 -24.30
N THR A 42 3.41 -18.09 -23.20
CA THR A 42 2.16 -18.43 -22.51
C THR A 42 1.40 -17.16 -22.17
N VAL A 43 0.13 -17.11 -22.54
CA VAL A 43 -0.77 -16.00 -22.19
C VAL A 43 -1.45 -16.29 -20.86
N LEU A 44 -1.27 -15.40 -19.90
CA LEU A 44 -1.91 -15.47 -18.58
C LEU A 44 -3.28 -14.78 -18.59
N GLY A 45 -4.13 -15.16 -17.63
CA GLY A 45 -5.35 -14.46 -17.29
C GLY A 45 -5.07 -13.05 -16.74
N SER A 46 -6.11 -12.22 -16.64
CA SER A 46 -6.02 -10.87 -16.08
C SER A 46 -5.68 -10.84 -14.58
N ASP A 47 -5.83 -11.97 -13.91
CA ASP A 47 -5.42 -12.24 -12.54
C ASP A 47 -3.97 -12.73 -12.42
N GLY A 48 -3.29 -12.99 -13.54
CA GLY A 48 -1.93 -13.54 -13.59
C GLY A 48 -1.88 -15.06 -13.51
N GLN A 49 -3.01 -15.78 -13.57
CA GLN A 49 -3.01 -17.25 -13.59
C GLN A 49 -2.79 -17.80 -15.00
N ALA A 50 -2.05 -18.91 -15.14
CA ALA A 50 -1.94 -19.59 -16.42
C ALA A 50 -3.26 -20.26 -16.79
N VAL A 51 -3.84 -19.89 -17.94
CA VAL A 51 -5.10 -20.47 -18.43
C VAL A 51 -4.96 -21.99 -18.66
N ASN A 52 -3.75 -22.45 -18.99
CA ASN A 52 -3.45 -23.85 -19.23
C ASN A 52 -2.23 -24.31 -18.41
N VAL A 53 -2.44 -24.60 -17.13
CA VAL A 53 -1.39 -25.08 -16.21
C VAL A 53 -0.80 -26.43 -16.66
N ARG A 54 -1.49 -27.19 -17.53
CA ARG A 54 -0.99 -28.45 -18.09
C ARG A 54 0.00 -28.27 -19.24
N GLN A 55 0.14 -27.05 -19.77
CA GLN A 55 1.06 -26.76 -20.86
C GLN A 55 2.48 -26.63 -20.33
N SER A 56 3.19 -27.76 -20.28
CA SER A 56 4.62 -27.80 -20.00
C SER A 56 5.42 -27.74 -21.30
N PHE A 57 6.51 -26.99 -21.32
CA PHE A 57 7.42 -26.94 -22.44
C PHE A 57 8.70 -27.74 -22.19
N ARG A 58 9.22 -28.36 -23.26
CA ARG A 58 10.41 -29.22 -23.23
C ARG A 58 11.63 -28.42 -23.68
N LEU A 59 12.55 -28.20 -22.77
CA LEU A 59 13.82 -27.52 -22.97
C LEU A 59 14.87 -28.56 -23.40
N ARG A 60 15.11 -28.69 -24.71
CA ARG A 60 16.05 -29.68 -25.27
C ARG A 60 17.48 -29.12 -25.27
N GLY A 61 18.46 -29.92 -24.86
CA GLY A 61 19.87 -29.50 -24.81
C GLY A 61 20.17 -28.48 -23.70
N ALA A 62 19.29 -28.37 -22.71
CA ALA A 62 19.48 -27.51 -21.55
C ALA A 62 20.47 -28.14 -20.56
N SER A 63 21.54 -27.42 -20.23
CA SER A 63 22.43 -27.77 -19.14
C SER A 63 22.10 -26.95 -17.88
N LEU A 64 22.67 -27.30 -16.72
CA LEU A 64 22.54 -26.48 -15.51
C LEU A 64 23.14 -25.07 -15.68
N THR A 65 24.05 -24.90 -16.62
CA THR A 65 24.69 -23.60 -16.91
C THR A 65 23.91 -22.77 -17.94
N SER A 66 22.91 -23.36 -18.61
CA SER A 66 22.03 -22.64 -19.54
C SER A 66 21.31 -21.47 -18.85
N GLN A 67 21.26 -20.34 -19.55
CA GLN A 67 20.58 -19.13 -19.09
C GLN A 67 19.12 -19.15 -19.51
N VAL A 68 18.24 -18.99 -18.52
CA VAL A 68 16.79 -18.86 -18.72
C VAL A 68 16.41 -17.40 -18.56
N GLU A 69 15.94 -16.78 -19.65
CA GLU A 69 15.43 -15.42 -19.66
C GLU A 69 13.90 -15.42 -19.74
N VAL A 70 13.26 -14.82 -18.74
CA VAL A 70 11.80 -14.69 -18.64
C VAL A 70 11.42 -13.24 -18.91
N LYS A 71 10.65 -13.01 -19.97
CA LYS A 71 10.14 -11.70 -20.36
C LYS A 71 8.63 -11.66 -20.21
N VAL A 72 8.09 -10.61 -19.61
CA VAL A 72 6.65 -10.36 -19.51
C VAL A 72 6.27 -9.22 -20.42
N PHE A 73 5.37 -9.48 -21.37
CA PHE A 73 4.90 -8.51 -22.34
C PHE A 73 3.43 -8.16 -22.11
N HIS A 74 3.08 -6.93 -22.47
CA HIS A 74 1.71 -6.45 -22.62
C HIS A 74 1.40 -6.18 -24.10
N ARG A 75 0.21 -6.55 -24.54
CA ARG A 75 -0.30 -6.23 -25.88
C ARG A 75 -1.36 -5.15 -25.77
N SER A 76 -1.09 -3.96 -26.31
CA SER A 76 -2.07 -2.87 -26.30
C SER A 76 -3.35 -3.29 -27.03
N GLN A 77 -4.51 -2.95 -26.44
CA GLN A 77 -5.82 -3.28 -27.00
C GLN A 77 -6.28 -2.33 -28.13
N SER A 78 -5.40 -1.47 -28.63
CA SER A 78 -5.78 -0.51 -29.68
C SER A 78 -6.25 -1.23 -30.95
N LYS A 79 -7.38 -0.80 -31.50
CA LYS A 79 -7.96 -1.29 -32.76
C LYS A 79 -7.10 -0.94 -33.99
N LYS A 80 -6.11 -0.04 -33.86
CA LYS A 80 -5.23 0.35 -34.97
C LYS A 80 -4.22 -0.76 -35.32
N LYS A 81 -4.08 -1.01 -36.63
CA LYS A 81 -3.31 -2.09 -37.25
C LYS A 81 -1.83 -1.99 -36.88
N GLY A 82 -1.40 -2.81 -35.92
CA GLY A 82 -0.02 -2.87 -35.43
C GLY A 82 0.03 -3.17 -33.94
N LYS A 83 -0.35 -4.39 -33.53
CA LYS A 83 -0.33 -4.81 -32.12
C LYS A 83 1.11 -5.01 -31.65
N LYS A 84 1.83 -3.91 -31.42
CA LYS A 84 3.16 -3.90 -30.82
C LYS A 84 3.08 -4.43 -29.39
N ARG A 85 3.94 -5.39 -29.08
CA ARG A 85 4.13 -5.91 -27.71
C ARG A 85 5.07 -4.97 -26.97
N ASN A 86 4.72 -4.60 -25.75
CA ASN A 86 5.54 -3.77 -24.88
C ASN A 86 6.12 -4.66 -23.79
N LEU A 87 7.45 -4.66 -23.62
CA LEU A 87 8.11 -5.35 -22.52
C LEU A 87 7.78 -4.62 -21.21
N VAL A 88 7.27 -5.37 -20.24
CA VAL A 88 6.82 -4.88 -18.94
C VAL A 88 7.88 -5.17 -17.88
N GLY A 89 8.45 -6.38 -17.90
CA GLY A 89 9.58 -6.75 -17.05
C GLY A 89 10.32 -7.95 -17.62
N SER A 90 11.56 -8.14 -17.16
CA SER A 90 12.41 -9.26 -17.52
C SER A 90 13.16 -9.79 -16.30
N ALA A 91 13.50 -11.06 -16.29
CA ALA A 91 14.38 -11.66 -15.30
C ALA A 91 15.21 -12.76 -15.96
N SER A 92 16.47 -12.90 -15.56
CA SER A 92 17.38 -13.91 -16.07
C SER A 92 18.00 -14.69 -14.90
N CYS A 93 18.07 -16.00 -15.01
CA CYS A 93 18.78 -16.86 -14.07
C CYS A 93 19.33 -18.10 -14.77
N SER A 94 20.41 -18.69 -14.25
CA SER A 94 20.85 -20.00 -14.71
C SER A 94 19.86 -21.10 -14.30
N LEU A 95 19.74 -22.14 -15.12
CA LEU A 95 18.88 -23.28 -14.84
C LEU A 95 19.25 -23.96 -13.51
N GLY A 96 20.55 -24.04 -13.20
CA GLY A 96 21.09 -24.56 -11.96
C GLY A 96 20.70 -23.74 -10.73
N GLU A 97 20.79 -22.41 -10.78
CA GLU A 97 20.31 -21.54 -9.70
C GLU A 97 18.81 -21.72 -9.45
N MET A 98 18.05 -21.88 -10.52
CA MET A 98 16.61 -22.06 -10.45
C MET A 98 16.24 -23.45 -9.87
N TRP A 99 17.05 -24.47 -10.16
CA TRP A 99 16.92 -25.82 -9.60
C TRP A 99 17.31 -25.87 -8.12
N MET A 100 18.41 -25.24 -7.71
CA MET A 100 18.84 -25.20 -6.31
C MET A 100 17.82 -24.49 -5.40
N LYS A 101 17.04 -23.56 -5.95
CA LYS A 101 15.95 -22.86 -5.24
C LYS A 101 14.64 -23.67 -5.17
N HIS A 102 14.57 -24.87 -5.76
CA HIS A 102 13.33 -25.61 -6.01
C HIS A 102 12.74 -26.35 -4.79
N GLY A 103 13.30 -26.19 -3.59
CA GLY A 103 12.74 -26.76 -2.35
C GLY A 103 11.26 -26.38 -2.04
N GLY A 104 10.63 -25.50 -2.82
CA GLY A 104 9.20 -25.18 -2.69
C GLY A 104 8.57 -24.42 -3.87
N GLU A 105 8.96 -24.69 -5.11
CA GLU A 105 8.63 -23.94 -6.35
C GLU A 105 9.50 -22.68 -6.59
N PRO A 106 10.29 -22.62 -7.67
CA PRO A 106 11.15 -21.48 -7.94
C PRO A 106 10.33 -20.23 -8.27
N LYS A 107 10.54 -19.18 -7.47
CA LYS A 107 9.96 -17.86 -7.65
C LYS A 107 11.00 -16.95 -8.30
N LEU A 108 10.72 -16.51 -9.51
CA LEU A 108 11.58 -15.57 -10.22
C LEU A 108 11.06 -14.15 -10.02
N ARG A 109 11.91 -13.27 -9.47
CA ARG A 109 11.57 -11.86 -9.26
C ARG A 109 11.83 -11.07 -10.53
N LEU A 110 10.80 -10.37 -11.03
CA LEU A 110 10.89 -9.61 -12.26
C LEU A 110 11.60 -8.28 -12.03
N GLN A 111 12.58 -7.96 -12.89
CA GLN A 111 13.11 -6.62 -13.00
C GLN A 111 12.23 -5.81 -13.95
N CYS A 112 11.60 -4.77 -13.42
CA CYS A 112 10.62 -3.98 -14.15
C CYS A 112 11.33 -2.94 -15.01
N GLN A 113 10.99 -2.86 -16.30
CA GLN A 113 11.50 -1.79 -17.15
C GLN A 113 10.51 -0.61 -17.06
N ASN A 114 10.99 0.55 -16.59
CA ASN A 114 10.17 1.75 -16.61
C ASN A 114 9.89 2.13 -18.08
N PRO A 115 8.62 2.24 -18.50
CA PRO A 115 8.25 2.43 -19.90
C PRO A 115 8.69 3.78 -20.50
N THR A 116 9.28 4.68 -19.71
CA THR A 116 9.53 6.08 -20.08
C THR A 116 10.95 6.38 -20.55
N ASN A 117 11.95 5.52 -20.30
CA ASN A 117 13.32 5.82 -20.72
C ASN A 117 13.87 4.75 -21.67
N ARG A 118 13.82 5.05 -22.97
CA ARG A 118 14.46 4.26 -24.05
C ARG A 118 15.99 4.39 -24.06
N SER A 119 16.65 4.45 -22.90
CA SER A 119 18.09 4.27 -22.84
C SER A 119 18.39 2.80 -22.52
N PRO A 120 19.12 2.07 -23.38
CA PRO A 120 19.40 0.64 -23.20
C PRO A 120 20.37 0.32 -22.04
N GLY A 121 20.55 1.23 -21.09
CA GLY A 121 21.50 1.10 -19.98
C GLY A 121 20.95 1.34 -18.57
N SER A 122 19.66 1.67 -18.41
CA SER A 122 19.11 1.89 -17.06
C SER A 122 18.66 0.55 -16.44
N ARG A 123 19.48 0.01 -15.53
CA ARG A 123 19.07 -1.04 -14.60
C ARG A 123 17.92 -0.51 -13.75
N GLY A 124 16.69 -0.74 -14.19
CA GLY A 124 15.49 -0.33 -13.48
C GLY A 124 15.49 -0.90 -12.05
N ARG A 125 15.11 -0.06 -11.07
CA ARG A 125 14.94 -0.44 -9.67
C ARG A 125 13.91 -1.57 -9.59
N PRO A 126 14.19 -2.69 -8.91
CA PRO A 126 13.25 -3.80 -8.83
C PRO A 126 11.99 -3.35 -8.10
N GLN A 127 10.88 -3.14 -8.80
CA GLN A 127 9.62 -2.84 -8.12
C GLN A 127 9.29 -4.03 -7.21
N ASN A 128 9.29 -3.78 -5.90
CA ASN A 128 8.97 -4.74 -4.85
C ASN A 128 7.55 -5.28 -5.10
N GLY A 129 7.42 -6.45 -5.73
CA GLY A 129 6.15 -7.19 -5.76
C GLY A 129 5.89 -8.07 -6.97
N ALA A 130 6.48 -7.79 -8.14
CA ALA A 130 6.21 -8.59 -9.34
C ALA A 130 7.05 -9.88 -9.37
N LEU A 131 6.38 -11.03 -9.36
CA LEU A 131 7.01 -12.36 -9.28
C LEU A 131 6.37 -13.30 -10.30
N VAL A 132 7.16 -14.15 -10.96
CA VAL A 132 6.67 -15.24 -11.81
C VAL A 132 7.05 -16.57 -11.16
N HIS A 133 6.07 -17.43 -10.95
CA HIS A 133 6.27 -18.79 -10.46
C HIS A 133 6.45 -19.72 -11.65
N LEU A 134 7.62 -20.36 -11.69
CA LEU A 134 7.93 -21.40 -12.65
C LEU A 134 7.98 -22.73 -11.93
N ARG A 135 7.55 -23.79 -12.61
CA ARG A 135 7.73 -25.17 -12.14
C ARG A 135 8.65 -25.88 -13.11
N LEU A 136 9.84 -26.24 -12.64
CA LEU A 136 10.75 -27.09 -13.40
C LEU A 136 10.66 -28.55 -12.98
N ARG A 137 10.88 -29.44 -13.94
CA ARG A 137 11.11 -30.85 -13.75
C ARG A 137 12.41 -31.22 -14.46
N PRO A 138 13.35 -31.86 -13.76
CA PRO A 138 14.60 -32.29 -14.35
C PRO A 138 14.35 -33.52 -15.24
N PRO A 139 15.30 -33.84 -16.14
CA PRO A 139 15.37 -35.12 -16.84
C PRO A 139 15.36 -36.31 -15.86
N LEU A 140 14.81 -37.46 -16.26
CA LEU A 140 14.76 -38.67 -15.40
C LEU A 140 16.16 -39.20 -15.06
N SER A 141 17.11 -39.02 -15.98
CA SER A 141 18.52 -39.34 -15.77
C SER A 141 19.12 -38.56 -14.59
N PHE A 142 18.65 -37.35 -14.35
CA PHE A 142 19.13 -36.49 -13.26
C PHE A 142 18.64 -36.98 -11.88
N ALA A 143 17.43 -37.55 -11.82
CA ALA A 143 16.87 -38.07 -10.57
C ALA A 143 17.53 -39.38 -10.12
N SER A 144 18.13 -40.13 -11.04
CA SER A 144 18.69 -41.46 -10.77
C SER A 144 20.12 -41.43 -10.21
N GLY A 145 20.84 -40.31 -10.35
CA GLY A 145 22.27 -40.22 -10.07
C GLY A 145 22.67 -39.59 -8.73
N SER A 146 21.73 -39.06 -7.95
CA SER A 146 22.06 -38.29 -6.73
C SER A 146 21.13 -38.64 -5.57
N SER A 147 21.22 -39.87 -5.07
CA SER A 147 20.99 -40.07 -3.64
C SER A 147 22.34 -39.85 -2.98
N PRO A 148 22.57 -38.73 -2.27
CA PRO A 148 23.78 -38.59 -1.48
C PRO A 148 23.68 -39.61 -0.35
N THR A 149 24.27 -40.79 -0.55
CA THR A 149 24.69 -41.63 0.57
C THR A 149 25.69 -40.78 1.36
N LEU A 150 25.18 -40.14 2.42
CA LEU A 150 25.97 -39.69 3.56
C LEU A 150 26.74 -40.93 4.03
N SER A 151 27.99 -41.04 3.61
CA SER A 151 28.98 -41.89 4.26
C SER A 151 29.31 -41.24 5.59
N ASP A 152 28.63 -41.69 6.65
CA ASP A 152 29.11 -41.54 8.02
C ASP A 152 30.42 -42.32 8.14
N ASP A 153 31.54 -41.64 7.88
CA ASP A 153 32.87 -42.09 8.32
C ASP A 153 33.03 -41.71 9.80
N GLU A 154 32.46 -42.54 10.69
CA GLU A 154 32.88 -42.64 12.09
C GLU A 154 33.96 -43.72 12.20
N ASP A 155 35.21 -43.29 12.33
CA ASP A 155 36.33 -44.12 12.76
C ASP A 155 36.63 -43.77 14.23
N GLU A 156 36.36 -44.72 15.14
CA GLU A 156 37.09 -45.01 16.40
C GLU A 156 36.22 -45.86 17.35
N GLY A 157 36.77 -46.99 17.81
CA GLY A 157 36.43 -47.53 19.14
C GLY A 157 35.70 -48.88 19.17
N ALA A 158 36.49 -49.94 19.31
CA ALA A 158 36.04 -51.30 19.66
C ALA A 158 35.21 -51.35 20.98
N PHE A 159 34.17 -52.19 21.03
CA PHE A 159 33.92 -53.24 22.05
C PHE A 159 32.50 -53.87 21.92
N SER A 160 32.50 -55.19 21.72
CA SER A 160 31.60 -56.22 22.29
C SER A 160 30.04 -56.15 22.19
N SER A 161 29.54 -57.24 21.59
CA SER A 161 28.45 -58.13 22.04
C SER A 161 26.96 -57.76 21.87
N SER A 162 26.34 -58.58 21.02
CA SER A 162 25.17 -59.45 21.30
C SER A 162 23.76 -59.00 20.88
N SER A 163 23.20 -59.85 20.01
CA SER A 163 21.85 -60.43 20.08
C SER A 163 20.67 -59.79 19.29
N THR A 164 20.27 -60.53 18.24
CA THR A 164 18.91 -61.06 17.94
C THR A 164 17.75 -60.06 17.82
N SER A 165 17.00 -59.97 16.71
CA SER A 165 15.94 -60.91 16.26
C SER A 165 15.15 -60.19 15.14
N SER A 166 15.03 -60.74 13.92
CA SER A 166 13.94 -61.59 13.38
C SER A 166 12.71 -60.85 12.82
N HIS A 167 12.32 -61.21 11.59
CA HIS A 167 10.99 -61.04 10.94
C HIS A 167 10.57 -59.59 10.58
N ASP A 168 9.92 -59.26 9.46
CA ASP A 168 9.18 -60.02 8.46
C ASP A 168 9.22 -59.32 7.09
N SER A 169 9.10 -60.13 6.04
CA SER A 169 8.83 -59.67 4.67
C SER A 169 7.33 -59.45 4.49
N GLU A 170 6.91 -58.34 3.90
CA GLU A 170 5.56 -58.25 3.35
C GLU A 170 5.53 -57.50 2.01
N THR A 171 4.96 -58.19 1.03
CA THR A 171 4.89 -57.87 -0.39
C THR A 171 3.45 -57.50 -0.70
N LEU A 172 3.12 -56.26 -1.08
CA LEU A 172 1.76 -55.95 -1.59
C LEU A 172 1.73 -54.89 -2.70
N ILE A 173 1.56 -55.40 -3.93
CA ILE A 173 0.54 -55.10 -4.97
C ILE A 173 0.27 -53.61 -5.37
N PRO A 174 0.32 -53.27 -6.68
CA PRO A 174 -0.12 -51.98 -7.21
C PRO A 174 -1.66 -51.92 -7.40
N PRO A 175 -2.31 -50.75 -7.26
CA PRO A 175 -3.77 -50.65 -7.35
C PRO A 175 -4.26 -50.76 -8.80
N SER A 176 -5.28 -51.61 -8.94
CA SER A 176 -6.06 -51.87 -10.15
C SER A 176 -6.93 -50.69 -10.55
N VAL A 177 -7.01 -50.48 -11.87
CA VAL A 177 -7.91 -49.57 -12.57
C VAL A 177 -9.35 -50.08 -12.43
N GLU A 178 -10.23 -49.28 -11.82
CA GLU A 178 -11.67 -49.53 -11.77
C GLU A 178 -12.39 -48.57 -12.73
N GLU A 179 -13.01 -49.18 -13.75
CA GLU A 179 -13.72 -48.54 -14.86
C GLU A 179 -15.18 -48.27 -14.44
N LEU A 180 -15.55 -46.99 -14.32
CA LEU A 180 -16.91 -46.57 -13.94
C LEU A 180 -17.80 -46.31 -15.19
N PRO A 181 -19.12 -46.59 -15.14
CA PRO A 181 -20.00 -46.59 -16.31
C PRO A 181 -20.39 -45.18 -16.79
N PRO A 182 -20.84 -45.03 -18.07
CA PRO A 182 -21.03 -43.75 -18.71
C PRO A 182 -22.27 -43.01 -18.16
N GLN A 183 -22.04 -41.82 -17.57
CA GLN A 183 -23.12 -40.92 -17.18
C GLN A 183 -23.53 -39.97 -18.32
N PRO A 184 -24.83 -39.59 -18.38
CA PRO A 184 -25.44 -38.98 -19.56
C PRO A 184 -25.01 -37.54 -19.80
N ILE A 185 -24.78 -37.27 -21.09
CA ILE A 185 -24.43 -35.98 -21.70
C ILE A 185 -25.44 -34.89 -21.29
N ARG A 186 -25.04 -34.00 -20.38
CA ARG A 186 -25.77 -32.75 -20.14
C ARG A 186 -25.59 -31.82 -21.34
N ARG A 187 -26.72 -31.56 -22.03
CA ARG A 187 -26.88 -30.66 -23.18
C ARG A 187 -26.19 -29.31 -22.95
N ARG A 188 -25.12 -29.09 -23.72
CA ARG A 188 -24.42 -27.80 -23.86
C ARG A 188 -25.36 -26.79 -24.52
N ARG A 189 -25.66 -25.68 -23.82
CA ARG A 189 -26.39 -24.53 -24.39
C ARG A 189 -25.61 -24.03 -25.61
N ARG A 190 -26.25 -24.04 -26.79
CA ARG A 190 -25.71 -23.48 -28.04
C ARG A 190 -25.46 -21.98 -27.84
N VAL A 191 -24.20 -21.57 -27.98
CA VAL A 191 -23.81 -20.16 -28.06
C VAL A 191 -24.24 -19.65 -29.43
N ARG A 192 -25.08 -18.62 -29.43
CA ARG A 192 -25.59 -17.92 -30.60
C ARG A 192 -24.42 -17.26 -31.34
N GLY A 193 -24.15 -17.70 -32.56
CA GLY A 193 -23.14 -17.11 -33.43
C GLY A 193 -23.57 -15.72 -33.89
N TYR A 194 -22.62 -14.78 -33.93
CA TYR A 194 -22.83 -13.47 -34.52
C TYR A 194 -22.60 -13.55 -36.03
N CYS A 195 -23.61 -13.14 -36.80
CA CYS A 195 -23.49 -12.89 -38.24
C CYS A 195 -22.59 -11.67 -38.47
N VAL A 196 -21.57 -11.84 -39.30
CA VAL A 196 -20.84 -10.75 -39.95
C VAL A 196 -21.57 -10.51 -41.26
N ASN A 197 -22.25 -9.36 -41.39
CA ASN A 197 -22.60 -8.81 -42.69
C ASN A 197 -22.34 -7.29 -42.68
N SER A 198 -21.71 -6.89 -43.78
CA SER A 198 -21.36 -5.55 -44.24
C SER A 198 -22.62 -4.76 -44.61
N ASP A 199 -22.71 -3.47 -44.24
CA ASP A 199 -22.51 -2.31 -45.13
C ASP A 199 -23.12 -1.02 -44.54
N ASP A 200 -22.36 0.07 -44.72
CA ASP A 200 -22.71 1.50 -44.85
C ASP A 200 -23.83 2.13 -44.01
N GLU A 201 -23.47 3.01 -43.05
CA GLU A 201 -23.96 4.41 -42.96
C GLU A 201 -23.22 5.26 -41.87
N PRO A 202 -23.14 6.61 -42.00
CA PRO A 202 -22.30 7.52 -41.20
C PRO A 202 -23.03 8.15 -39.98
N PRO A 203 -22.38 9.02 -39.17
CA PRO A 203 -22.49 8.99 -37.70
C PRO A 203 -23.60 9.87 -37.12
N SER A 204 -24.14 9.45 -35.97
CA SER A 204 -24.98 10.28 -35.11
C SER A 204 -24.56 10.15 -33.65
N TYR A 205 -24.38 11.31 -33.04
CA TYR A 205 -24.06 11.58 -31.65
C TYR A 205 -25.25 11.28 -30.74
N SER A 206 -25.00 10.76 -29.54
CA SER A 206 -25.71 11.18 -28.32
C SER A 206 -25.05 10.54 -27.09
N GLU A 207 -24.55 11.40 -26.22
CA GLU A 207 -24.32 11.12 -24.81
C GLU A 207 -25.63 10.74 -24.14
N THR A 208 -25.60 9.69 -23.32
CA THR A 208 -26.50 9.53 -22.18
C THR A 208 -25.76 8.73 -21.12
N ASP A 209 -25.53 9.40 -19.99
CA ASP A 209 -25.27 8.83 -18.69
C ASP A 209 -26.41 7.84 -18.35
N ASP A 210 -26.05 6.62 -17.94
CA ASP A 210 -26.98 5.72 -17.28
C ASP A 210 -26.36 5.27 -15.94
N ASP A 211 -27.10 5.60 -14.89
CA ASP A 211 -26.93 5.25 -13.50
C ASP A 211 -27.02 3.73 -13.29
N ASP A 212 -25.99 3.14 -12.65
CA ASP A 212 -26.08 1.76 -12.14
C ASP A 212 -26.42 1.77 -10.64
N GLU A 213 -27.70 1.52 -10.37
CA GLU A 213 -28.29 1.17 -9.08
C GLU A 213 -27.57 -0.01 -8.41
N LYS A 214 -27.31 0.10 -7.10
CA LYS A 214 -26.91 -1.02 -6.25
C LYS A 214 -28.10 -1.58 -5.48
N PRO A 215 -28.31 -2.91 -5.45
CA PRO A 215 -29.41 -3.51 -4.71
C PRO A 215 -29.10 -3.63 -3.21
N LEU A 216 -30.12 -3.32 -2.42
CA LEU A 216 -30.23 -3.58 -0.98
C LEU A 216 -30.70 -5.03 -0.75
N LEU A 217 -29.93 -5.81 0.01
CA LEU A 217 -30.32 -7.01 0.76
C LEU A 217 -29.37 -7.05 1.97
N GLY A 218 -29.76 -7.18 3.25
CA GLY A 218 -30.99 -7.74 3.81
C GLY A 218 -30.71 -9.13 4.38
N GLY A 219 -30.50 -9.25 5.71
CA GLY A 219 -30.92 -10.44 6.46
C GLY A 219 -29.91 -11.18 7.37
N SER A 220 -30.40 -11.47 8.58
CA SER A 220 -30.11 -12.59 9.51
C SER A 220 -28.94 -12.43 10.51
N LEU A 221 -29.17 -12.27 11.83
CA LEU A 221 -29.74 -13.14 12.89
C LEU A 221 -28.81 -14.26 13.39
N LEU A 222 -28.54 -14.17 14.71
CA LEU A 222 -28.17 -15.18 15.71
C LEU A 222 -26.77 -15.83 15.64
N ASP A 223 -25.99 -15.63 16.70
CA ASP A 223 -25.54 -16.77 17.50
C ASP A 223 -25.26 -16.36 18.96
N ASP A 224 -25.84 -17.15 19.86
CA ASP A 224 -25.61 -17.23 21.29
C ASP A 224 -24.26 -17.89 21.54
N ASP A 225 -23.52 -17.44 22.56
CA ASP A 225 -22.64 -18.36 23.29
C ASP A 225 -22.39 -17.82 24.72
N ASP A 226 -23.05 -18.51 25.66
CA ASP A 226 -22.89 -18.39 27.11
C ASP A 226 -21.57 -19.04 27.56
N ALA A 227 -20.71 -18.28 28.26
CA ALA A 227 -19.60 -18.84 29.03
C ALA A 227 -19.43 -18.12 30.40
N PRO A 228 -19.26 -18.87 31.51
CA PRO A 228 -19.41 -18.33 32.85
C PRO A 228 -18.22 -17.50 33.33
N SER A 229 -18.56 -16.41 34.01
CA SER A 229 -17.70 -15.38 34.59
C SER A 229 -16.84 -15.85 35.77
N ARG A 230 -15.53 -15.56 35.70
CA ARG A 230 -14.60 -15.54 36.86
C ARG A 230 -14.65 -14.18 37.58
N PRO A 231 -14.44 -14.13 38.91
CA PRO A 231 -14.55 -12.91 39.71
C PRO A 231 -13.39 -11.94 39.43
N ARG A 232 -13.72 -10.70 39.10
CA ARG A 232 -12.78 -9.59 38.88
C ARG A 232 -12.40 -8.94 40.20
N THR A 233 -11.10 -8.78 40.42
CA THR A 233 -10.53 -7.90 41.44
C THR A 233 -10.76 -6.43 41.08
N PRO A 234 -10.82 -5.51 42.07
CA PRO A 234 -11.14 -4.11 41.83
C PRO A 234 -10.00 -3.39 41.08
N VAL A 235 -10.25 -3.07 39.81
CA VAL A 235 -9.38 -2.21 39.00
C VAL A 235 -9.57 -0.76 39.46
N LYS A 236 -8.47 -0.14 39.92
CA LYS A 236 -8.37 1.28 40.25
C LYS A 236 -8.50 2.09 38.96
N ILE A 237 -9.67 2.69 38.72
CA ILE A 237 -9.92 3.56 37.56
C ILE A 237 -9.24 4.91 37.83
N SER A 238 -8.08 5.11 37.21
CA SER A 238 -7.46 6.43 37.06
C SER A 238 -8.18 7.17 35.93
N PHE A 239 -8.82 8.29 36.24
CA PHE A 239 -9.48 9.15 35.27
C PHE A 239 -8.44 10.02 34.54
N ASN A 240 -8.13 9.70 33.28
CA ASN A 240 -7.42 10.59 32.36
C ASN A 240 -8.45 11.40 31.54
N PRO A 241 -8.52 12.74 31.69
CA PRO A 241 -9.59 13.54 31.11
C PRO A 241 -9.31 14.02 29.67
N VAL A 242 -8.89 13.14 28.74
CA VAL A 242 -8.67 13.51 27.32
C VAL A 242 -9.14 12.45 26.29
N GLU A 243 -9.94 11.46 26.67
CA GLU A 243 -10.34 10.36 25.76
C GLU A 243 -11.77 10.44 25.19
N TRP A 244 -12.34 11.65 25.07
CA TRP A 244 -13.76 11.83 24.73
C TRP A 244 -14.00 12.49 23.37
N ILE A 245 -13.27 12.12 22.31
CA ILE A 245 -13.75 12.38 20.93
C ILE A 245 -13.65 11.09 20.11
N ALA A 246 -14.82 10.67 19.64
CA ALA A 246 -15.13 9.42 18.97
C ALA A 246 -14.24 9.10 17.76
N ALA A 247 -13.44 8.04 17.89
CA ALA A 247 -12.74 7.37 16.79
C ALA A 247 -13.32 5.97 16.52
N SER A 248 -14.65 5.81 16.58
CA SER A 248 -15.29 4.48 16.56
C SER A 248 -15.96 4.04 15.25
N LEU A 249 -15.78 4.77 14.13
CA LEU A 249 -16.45 4.42 12.86
C LEU A 249 -15.55 4.33 11.62
N LEU A 250 -14.23 4.49 11.76
CA LEU A 250 -13.28 4.14 10.69
C LEU A 250 -12.79 2.69 10.89
N PRO A 251 -12.53 1.92 9.82
CA PRO A 251 -11.94 0.58 9.93
C PRO A 251 -10.70 0.63 10.84
N ARG A 252 -10.74 -0.13 11.94
CA ARG A 252 -9.66 -0.29 12.93
C ARG A 252 -8.47 -1.08 12.32
N TYR A 253 -7.91 -0.56 11.23
CA TYR A 253 -6.54 -0.88 10.79
C TYR A 253 -5.56 0.19 11.31
N THR A 254 -5.83 0.77 12.47
CA THR A 254 -4.79 1.47 13.24
C THR A 254 -3.94 0.38 13.87
N GLU A 255 -2.91 -0.02 13.14
CA GLU A 255 -1.74 -0.72 13.66
C GLU A 255 -1.45 -0.17 15.06
N ARG A 256 -1.51 -1.03 16.07
CA ARG A 256 -1.40 -0.64 17.47
C ARG A 256 -0.04 0.03 17.62
N ILE A 257 -0.01 1.35 17.72
CA ILE A 257 1.22 2.11 17.92
C ILE A 257 1.67 1.77 19.34
N GLU A 258 2.42 0.69 19.49
CA GLU A 258 3.17 0.42 20.71
C GLU A 258 4.15 1.59 20.85
N VAL A 259 3.84 2.46 21.80
CA VAL A 259 4.72 3.55 22.18
C VAL A 259 5.73 2.92 23.13
N PRO A 260 7.02 2.84 22.76
CA PRO A 260 8.05 2.39 23.68
C PRO A 260 7.98 3.26 24.94
N PRO A 261 7.90 2.68 26.15
CA PRO A 261 7.61 3.41 27.39
C PRO A 261 8.67 4.44 27.82
N ASP A 262 9.80 4.55 27.10
CA ASP A 262 10.98 5.28 27.58
C ASP A 262 11.30 6.58 26.81
N LEU A 263 10.43 7.05 25.91
CA LEU A 263 10.70 8.30 25.17
C LEU A 263 10.40 9.54 26.02
N ASN A 264 11.37 10.45 26.08
CA ASN A 264 11.21 11.72 26.79
C ASN A 264 10.10 12.57 26.15
N PHE A 265 9.42 13.44 26.91
CA PHE A 265 8.31 14.26 26.39
C PHE A 265 8.70 15.04 25.12
N PHE A 266 9.92 15.59 25.11
CA PHE A 266 10.48 16.28 23.95
C PHE A 266 10.66 15.37 22.72
N GLU A 267 11.17 14.15 22.91
CA GLU A 267 11.25 13.18 21.82
C GLU A 267 9.86 12.81 21.30
N ARG A 268 8.84 12.79 22.16
CA ARG A 268 7.45 12.55 21.76
C ARG A 268 6.89 13.68 20.89
N VAL A 269 7.12 14.92 21.28
CA VAL A 269 6.71 16.08 20.47
C VAL A 269 7.46 16.05 19.14
N ILE A 270 8.78 15.87 19.16
CA ILE A 270 9.61 15.89 17.95
C ILE A 270 9.26 14.71 17.03
N SER A 271 9.04 13.52 17.56
CA SER A 271 8.60 12.37 16.77
C SER A 271 7.21 12.55 16.16
N SER A 272 6.34 13.39 16.73
CA SER A 272 5.04 13.70 16.14
C SER A 272 5.12 14.66 14.95
N PHE A 273 6.13 15.55 14.93
CA PHE A 273 6.30 16.57 13.89
C PHE A 273 7.39 16.24 12.86
N THR A 274 8.30 15.32 13.16
CA THR A 274 9.50 15.04 12.35
C THR A 274 9.60 13.56 11.97
N VAL A 275 10.55 13.23 11.10
CA VAL A 275 10.88 11.85 10.73
C VAL A 275 11.75 11.12 11.78
N TYR A 276 11.99 11.74 12.94
CA TYR A 276 12.91 11.21 13.96
C TYR A 276 12.59 9.77 14.37
N ARG A 277 11.31 9.46 14.64
CA ARG A 277 10.88 8.11 15.03
C ARG A 277 11.06 7.09 13.92
N GLU A 278 10.78 7.49 12.68
CA GLU A 278 10.93 6.61 11.51
C GLU A 278 12.41 6.29 11.28
N MET A 279 13.30 7.27 11.40
CA MET A 279 14.75 7.07 11.25
C MET A 279 15.36 6.27 12.39
N LYS A 280 14.94 6.52 13.65
CA LYS A 280 15.41 5.76 14.82
C LYS A 280 14.96 4.29 14.80
N GLY A 281 13.81 4.00 14.20
CA GLY A 281 13.26 2.64 14.07
C GLY A 281 13.64 1.91 12.78
N ALA A 282 14.35 2.55 11.85
CA ALA A 282 14.74 1.96 10.58
C ALA A 282 15.89 0.96 10.81
N CYS A 283 15.68 -0.31 10.48
CA CYS A 283 16.70 -1.35 10.62
C CYS A 283 17.38 -1.71 9.28
N GLY A 284 16.76 -1.38 8.15
CA GLY A 284 17.27 -1.75 6.82
C GLY A 284 17.32 -0.58 5.85
N GLU A 285 18.15 -0.73 4.81
CA GLU A 285 18.28 0.23 3.71
C GLU A 285 16.94 0.54 3.05
N THR A 286 16.03 -0.43 2.96
CA THR A 286 14.70 -0.23 2.38
C THR A 286 13.85 0.80 3.15
N ASP A 287 14.02 0.87 4.48
CA ASP A 287 13.27 1.80 5.33
C ASP A 287 13.83 3.22 5.16
N PHE A 288 15.16 3.35 5.20
CA PHE A 288 15.83 4.62 4.93
C PHE A 288 15.53 5.14 3.53
N GLU A 289 15.48 4.27 2.52
CA GLU A 289 15.11 4.64 1.15
C GLU A 289 13.70 5.24 1.08
N ARG A 290 12.75 4.63 1.78
CA ARG A 290 11.38 5.11 1.86
C ARG A 290 11.29 6.47 2.56
N ILE A 291 12.02 6.64 3.67
CA ILE A 291 12.07 7.91 4.41
C ILE A 291 12.70 9.00 3.53
N PHE A 292 13.81 8.68 2.86
CA PHE A 292 14.54 9.61 2.00
C PHE A 292 13.72 10.09 0.81
N THR A 293 13.07 9.16 0.09
CA THR A 293 12.19 9.50 -1.04
C THR A 293 11.00 10.35 -0.61
N ARG A 294 10.42 10.07 0.57
CA ARG A 294 9.38 10.91 1.17
C ARG A 294 9.89 12.31 1.50
N LEU A 295 11.04 12.44 2.15
CA LEU A 295 11.63 13.75 2.47
C LEU A 295 11.91 14.58 1.23
N GLN A 296 12.45 13.98 0.16
CA GLN A 296 12.66 14.68 -1.12
C GLN A 296 11.34 15.22 -1.69
N MET A 297 10.29 14.39 -1.72
CA MET A 297 8.96 14.82 -2.17
C MET A 297 8.39 15.95 -1.31
N GLU A 298 8.52 15.86 0.01
CA GLU A 298 8.08 16.89 0.95
C GLU A 298 8.84 18.22 0.73
N TRP A 299 10.16 18.18 0.52
CA TRP A 299 10.96 19.37 0.23
C TRP A 299 10.63 19.99 -1.12
N THR A 300 10.46 19.19 -2.18
CA THR A 300 10.06 19.69 -3.51
C THR A 300 8.68 20.34 -3.46
N TYR A 301 7.73 19.71 -2.79
CA TYR A 301 6.39 20.28 -2.59
C TYR A 301 6.46 21.59 -1.80
N THR A 302 7.17 21.59 -0.67
CA THR A 302 7.34 22.77 0.19
C THR A 302 8.00 23.92 -0.58
N ALA A 303 9.03 23.64 -1.37
CA ALA A 303 9.69 24.64 -2.23
C ALA A 303 8.72 25.25 -3.24
N GLY A 304 7.89 24.44 -3.90
CA GLY A 304 6.87 24.92 -4.83
C GLY A 304 5.85 25.85 -4.17
N VAL A 305 5.35 25.49 -2.98
CA VAL A 305 4.40 26.33 -2.22
C VAL A 305 5.06 27.63 -1.77
N LEU A 306 6.29 27.59 -1.28
CA LEU A 306 7.03 28.78 -0.88
C LEU A 306 7.28 29.75 -2.04
N VAL A 307 7.60 29.24 -3.24
CA VAL A 307 7.72 30.08 -4.45
C VAL A 307 6.38 30.75 -4.79
N ALA A 308 5.27 30.02 -4.66
CA ALA A 308 3.95 30.60 -4.87
C ALA A 308 3.62 31.70 -3.83
N LEU A 309 3.94 31.48 -2.55
CA LEU A 309 3.77 32.49 -1.50
C LEU A 309 4.62 33.74 -1.76
N ALA A 310 5.89 33.55 -2.14
CA ALA A 310 6.79 34.65 -2.50
C ALA A 310 6.28 35.45 -3.71
N ALA A 311 5.65 34.79 -4.69
CA ALA A 311 5.01 35.46 -5.82
C ALA A 311 3.81 36.31 -5.39
N VAL A 312 2.99 35.82 -4.45
CA VAL A 312 1.88 36.61 -3.86
C VAL A 312 2.42 37.80 -3.08
N ASP A 313 3.45 37.61 -2.24
CA ASP A 313 4.09 38.71 -1.50
C ASP A 313 4.65 39.77 -2.45
N THR A 314 5.30 39.34 -3.55
CA THR A 314 5.81 40.24 -4.58
C THR A 314 4.70 41.02 -5.27
N ALA A 315 3.57 40.38 -5.58
CA ALA A 315 2.41 41.04 -6.15
C ALA A 315 1.85 42.10 -5.18
N VAL A 316 1.79 41.82 -3.89
CA VAL A 316 1.37 42.78 -2.86
C VAL A 316 2.33 43.97 -2.80
N PHE A 317 3.64 43.75 -2.85
CA PHE A 317 4.63 44.85 -2.87
C PHE A 317 4.62 45.67 -4.17
N SER A 318 4.15 45.09 -5.28
CA SER A 318 4.04 45.80 -6.56
C SER A 318 2.89 46.82 -6.59
N ILE A 319 1.97 46.76 -5.61
CA ILE A 319 0.88 47.73 -5.49
C ILE A 319 1.47 49.08 -5.09
N SER A 320 1.42 50.05 -6.01
CA SER A 320 2.03 51.37 -5.83
C SER A 320 1.50 52.09 -4.57
N PRO A 321 2.36 52.81 -3.83
CA PRO A 321 1.90 53.75 -2.82
C PRO A 321 0.96 54.77 -3.50
N GLY A 322 -0.28 54.86 -3.02
CA GLY A 322 -1.37 55.59 -3.68
C GLY A 322 -2.47 54.69 -4.29
N SER A 323 -2.38 53.37 -4.15
CA SER A 323 -3.50 52.48 -4.48
C SER A 323 -4.74 52.77 -3.61
N ILE A 324 -5.90 52.28 -4.06
CA ILE A 324 -7.21 52.45 -3.41
C ILE A 324 -7.23 51.95 -1.94
N PHE A 325 -6.27 51.10 -1.54
CA PHE A 325 -6.17 50.59 -0.18
C PHE A 325 -4.98 51.20 0.57
N ASP A 326 -5.28 51.97 1.61
CA ASP A 326 -4.27 52.45 2.56
C ASP A 326 -3.79 51.28 3.42
N ILE A 327 -2.60 50.75 3.10
CA ILE A 327 -2.04 49.60 3.81
C ILE A 327 -1.51 50.04 5.17
N ASN A 328 -2.19 49.60 6.23
CA ASN A 328 -1.80 49.79 7.64
C ASN A 328 -0.34 49.34 7.88
N PRO A 329 0.47 50.08 8.68
CA PRO A 329 1.84 49.68 9.01
C PRO A 329 1.96 48.25 9.57
N VAL A 330 0.96 47.77 10.32
CA VAL A 330 0.93 46.38 10.82
C VAL A 330 0.81 45.37 9.68
N ALA A 331 -0.04 45.66 8.68
CA ALA A 331 -0.18 44.82 7.50
C ALA A 331 1.12 44.77 6.69
N ARG A 332 1.82 45.90 6.56
CA ARG A 332 3.15 45.96 5.92
C ARG A 332 4.17 45.08 6.66
N GLY A 333 4.14 45.10 7.99
CA GLY A 333 4.98 44.22 8.82
C GLY A 333 4.68 42.73 8.60
N ALA A 334 3.39 42.36 8.51
CA ALA A 334 2.97 40.99 8.28
C ALA A 334 3.39 40.45 6.89
N VAL A 335 3.20 41.22 5.81
CA VAL A 335 3.66 40.80 4.47
C VAL A 335 5.18 40.76 4.37
N ALA A 336 5.91 41.68 5.03
CA ALA A 336 7.37 41.64 5.09
C ALA A 336 7.86 40.39 5.83
N ALA A 337 7.24 40.03 6.96
CA ALA A 337 7.56 38.81 7.70
C ALA A 337 7.26 37.55 6.85
N SER A 338 6.14 37.53 6.11
CA SER A 338 5.83 36.46 5.16
C SER A 338 6.93 36.31 4.11
N SER A 339 7.33 37.43 3.49
CA SER A 339 8.32 37.44 2.41
C SER A 339 9.70 36.95 2.88
N ILE A 340 10.14 37.38 4.07
CA ILE A 340 11.40 36.91 4.68
C ILE A 340 11.33 35.41 4.96
N ALA A 341 10.25 34.95 5.59
CA ALA A 341 10.06 33.53 5.90
C ALA A 341 10.01 32.68 4.62
N SER A 342 9.32 33.16 3.58
CA SER A 342 9.27 32.51 2.26
C SER A 342 10.65 32.43 1.62
N GLY A 343 11.40 33.55 1.56
CA GLY A 343 12.74 33.58 0.99
C GLY A 343 13.73 32.66 1.69
N LEU A 344 13.76 32.68 3.03
CA LEU A 344 14.58 31.76 3.83
C LEU A 344 14.16 30.31 3.62
N GLY A 345 12.84 30.04 3.55
CA GLY A 345 12.31 28.70 3.29
C GLY A 345 12.76 28.17 1.94
N ILE A 346 12.71 28.98 0.89
CA ILE A 346 13.16 28.61 -0.47
C ILE A 346 14.66 28.30 -0.45
N ALA A 347 15.46 29.17 0.19
CA ALA A 347 16.90 28.96 0.30
C ALA A 347 17.23 27.65 1.03
N CYS A 348 16.58 27.37 2.16
CA CYS A 348 16.75 26.12 2.88
C CYS A 348 16.30 24.90 2.05
N ALA A 349 15.13 24.96 1.41
CA ALA A 349 14.62 23.86 0.59
C ALA A 349 15.54 23.59 -0.61
N ALA A 350 15.99 24.63 -1.30
CA ALA A 350 16.95 24.52 -2.40
C ALA A 350 18.29 23.93 -1.92
N TRP A 351 18.79 24.38 -0.76
CA TRP A 351 19.98 23.80 -0.15
C TRP A 351 19.80 22.30 0.11
N PHE A 352 18.72 21.87 0.74
CA PHE A 352 18.43 20.44 0.97
C PHE A 352 18.31 19.66 -0.34
N LEU A 353 17.57 20.18 -1.32
CA LEU A 353 17.41 19.52 -2.62
C LEU A 353 18.75 19.37 -3.34
N VAL A 354 19.55 20.43 -3.44
CA VAL A 354 20.89 20.36 -4.07
C VAL A 354 21.81 19.42 -3.30
N ARG A 355 21.80 19.51 -1.96
CA ARG A 355 22.66 18.71 -1.09
C ARG A 355 22.38 17.22 -1.19
N TYR A 356 21.11 16.84 -1.38
CA TYR A 356 20.65 15.45 -1.32
C TYR A 356 20.16 14.88 -2.66
N ALA A 357 20.07 15.66 -3.75
CA ALA A 357 19.61 15.15 -5.05
C ALA A 357 20.52 14.06 -5.65
N TRP A 358 21.82 14.11 -5.36
CA TRP A 358 22.85 13.25 -5.98
C TRP A 358 23.52 12.30 -4.98
N VAL A 359 22.90 12.09 -3.82
CA VAL A 359 23.52 11.37 -2.71
C VAL A 359 23.01 9.93 -2.67
N ASP A 360 23.93 8.97 -2.66
CA ASP A 360 23.61 7.56 -2.43
C ASP A 360 23.05 7.36 -1.02
N LEU A 361 22.18 6.36 -0.87
CA LEU A 361 21.46 6.11 0.38
C LEU A 361 22.41 5.95 1.58
N HIS A 362 23.51 5.22 1.42
CA HIS A 362 24.50 5.05 2.48
C HIS A 362 25.09 6.40 2.92
N THR A 363 25.45 7.26 1.96
CA THR A 363 25.99 8.60 2.27
C THR A 363 24.93 9.51 2.88
N PHE A 364 23.65 9.33 2.54
CA PHE A 364 22.55 10.00 3.20
C PHE A 364 22.49 9.61 4.68
N VAL A 365 22.49 8.32 5.01
CA VAL A 365 22.45 7.82 6.39
C VAL A 365 23.63 8.37 7.19
N THR A 366 24.86 8.24 6.68
CA THR A 366 26.07 8.75 7.35
C THR A 366 26.03 10.27 7.57
N ARG A 367 25.40 11.04 6.68
CA ARG A 367 25.29 12.50 6.83
C ARG A 367 24.13 12.94 7.71
N ALA A 368 23.13 12.08 7.88
CA ALA A 368 22.00 12.34 8.74
C ALA A 368 22.31 12.02 10.21
N GLU A 369 23.35 11.22 10.47
CA GLU A 369 23.85 10.96 11.82
C GLU A 369 24.41 12.23 12.47
N ASP A 370 23.94 12.50 13.69
CA ASP A 370 24.37 13.65 14.47
C ASP A 370 25.82 13.43 14.96
N ILE A 371 26.62 14.50 14.95
CA ILE A 371 28.04 14.49 15.39
C ILE A 371 28.18 14.07 16.87
N LEU A 372 27.16 14.31 17.69
CA LEU A 372 27.15 14.02 19.13
C LEU A 372 26.83 12.55 19.46
N SER A 373 26.70 11.70 18.44
CA SER A 373 26.31 10.28 18.56
C SER A 373 27.50 9.38 18.87
N THR A 374 28.16 9.55 20.01
CA THR A 374 29.35 8.74 20.34
C THR A 374 29.01 7.30 20.77
N GLU A 375 27.83 7.09 21.37
CA GLU A 375 27.41 5.76 21.88
C GLU A 375 26.18 5.19 21.18
N ASN A 376 25.30 6.03 20.61
CA ASN A 376 24.11 5.59 19.88
C ASN A 376 23.84 6.54 18.72
N PRO A 377 23.54 6.05 17.50
CA PRO A 377 23.21 6.89 16.36
C PRO A 377 21.97 7.72 16.66
N SER A 378 22.15 9.03 16.78
CA SER A 378 21.07 10.02 16.90
C SER A 378 20.86 10.72 15.56
N TYR A 379 19.61 10.91 15.19
CA TYR A 379 19.17 11.62 13.98
C TYR A 379 18.38 12.89 14.33
N PHE A 380 18.58 13.42 15.53
CA PHE A 380 17.78 14.47 16.14
C PHE A 380 17.93 15.81 15.42
N PHE A 381 19.17 16.29 15.22
CA PHE A 381 19.41 17.58 14.58
C PHE A 381 19.04 17.52 13.10
N PHE A 382 19.31 16.40 12.45
CA PHE A 382 18.86 16.18 11.08
C PHE A 382 17.33 16.22 10.97
N ALA A 383 16.59 15.51 11.83
CA ALA A 383 15.13 15.46 11.78
C ALA A 383 14.48 16.84 11.99
N ILE A 384 15.04 17.67 12.87
CA ILE A 384 14.58 19.05 13.07
C ILE A 384 14.91 19.91 11.85
N SER A 385 16.16 19.87 11.39
CA SER A 385 16.63 20.72 10.29
C SER A 385 15.90 20.41 8.97
N ALA A 386 15.61 19.13 8.72
CA ALA A 386 14.84 18.67 7.56
C ALA A 386 13.41 19.25 7.52
N ARG A 387 12.86 19.70 8.65
CA ARG A 387 11.50 20.30 8.75
C ARG A 387 11.51 21.83 8.75
N ILE A 388 12.68 22.48 8.84
CA ILE A 388 12.79 23.95 8.82
C ILE A 388 12.08 24.58 7.61
N PRO A 389 12.23 24.09 6.36
CA PRO A 389 11.51 24.66 5.23
C PRO A 389 9.99 24.65 5.40
N SER A 390 9.43 23.57 5.96
CA SER A 390 7.99 23.44 6.17
C SER A 390 7.50 24.32 7.32
N LEU A 391 8.32 24.51 8.36
CA LEU A 391 8.02 25.47 9.44
C LEU A 391 8.04 26.92 8.91
N LEU A 392 9.00 27.26 8.06
CA LEU A 392 9.07 28.59 7.42
C LEU A 392 7.88 28.82 6.47
N MET A 393 7.47 27.78 5.72
CA MET A 393 6.24 27.82 4.92
C MET A 393 5.00 28.07 5.78
N PHE A 394 4.90 27.41 6.94
CA PHE A 394 3.78 27.62 7.87
C PHE A 394 3.77 29.04 8.46
N ILE A 395 4.93 29.54 8.89
CA ILE A 395 5.07 30.93 9.40
C ILE A 395 4.70 31.94 8.31
N SER A 396 5.19 31.75 7.09
CA SER A 396 4.85 32.62 5.96
C SER A 396 3.35 32.57 5.64
N ALA A 397 2.75 31.38 5.60
CA ALA A 397 1.31 31.24 5.37
C ALA A 397 0.48 31.94 6.46
N ILE A 398 0.85 31.82 7.74
CA ILE A 398 0.17 32.53 8.84
C ILE A 398 0.33 34.04 8.69
N ALA A 399 1.54 34.53 8.41
CA ALA A 399 1.81 35.95 8.25
C ALA A 399 1.02 36.53 7.07
N LEU A 400 0.95 35.81 5.94
CA LEU A 400 0.16 36.20 4.78
C LEU A 400 -1.36 36.14 5.06
N MET A 401 -1.84 35.12 5.77
CA MET A 401 -3.24 35.05 6.21
C MET A 401 -3.60 36.23 7.12
N LEU A 402 -2.71 36.60 8.05
CA LEU A 402 -2.90 37.76 8.93
C LEU A 402 -2.92 39.06 8.13
N PHE A 403 -2.02 39.22 7.15
CA PHE A 403 -2.03 40.35 6.22
C PHE A 403 -3.39 40.45 5.50
N MET A 404 -3.86 39.36 4.89
CA MET A 404 -5.13 39.32 4.17
C MET A 404 -6.31 39.62 5.09
N ALA A 405 -6.29 39.11 6.34
CA ALA A 405 -7.33 39.39 7.32
C ALA A 405 -7.37 40.86 7.71
N ILE A 406 -6.22 41.51 7.94
CA ILE A 406 -6.15 42.94 8.27
C ILE A 406 -6.65 43.78 7.10
N VAL A 407 -6.21 43.49 5.87
CA VAL A 407 -6.62 44.25 4.67
C VAL A 407 -8.12 44.06 4.41
N ALA A 408 -8.62 42.83 4.47
CA ALA A 408 -10.04 42.55 4.30
C ALA A 408 -10.90 43.23 5.39
N TRP A 409 -10.42 43.22 6.63
CA TRP A 409 -11.09 43.90 7.74
C TRP A 409 -11.14 45.41 7.54
N SER A 410 -10.05 46.02 7.06
CA SER A 410 -10.05 47.46 6.75
C SER A 410 -10.96 47.83 5.58
N ALA A 411 -11.16 46.92 4.62
CA ALA A 411 -11.99 47.16 3.46
C ALA A 411 -13.49 46.96 3.77
N TRP A 412 -13.87 45.85 4.43
CA TRP A 412 -15.27 45.56 4.73
C TRP A 412 -15.45 44.61 5.94
N PRO A 413 -15.44 45.13 7.17
CA PRO A 413 -15.43 44.30 8.38
C PRO A 413 -16.72 43.47 8.54
N MET A 414 -17.86 44.02 8.13
CA MET A 414 -19.15 43.30 8.20
C MET A 414 -19.19 42.06 7.31
N ALA A 415 -18.63 42.13 6.10
CA ALA A 415 -18.54 40.97 5.21
C ALA A 415 -17.56 39.92 5.76
N VAL A 416 -16.41 40.35 6.31
CA VAL A 416 -15.45 39.44 6.95
C VAL A 416 -16.10 38.70 8.13
N LEU A 417 -16.86 39.40 8.99
CA LEU A 417 -17.60 38.78 10.09
C LEU A 417 -18.67 37.80 9.59
N ALA A 418 -19.48 38.20 8.60
CA ALA A 418 -20.53 37.35 8.05
C ALA A 418 -19.96 36.08 7.39
N LEU A 419 -18.90 36.21 6.59
CA LEU A 419 -18.24 35.09 5.93
C LEU A 419 -17.50 34.19 6.92
N SER A 420 -16.77 34.75 7.89
CA SER A 420 -16.09 33.95 8.92
C SER A 420 -17.08 33.20 9.80
N PHE A 421 -18.22 33.81 10.16
CA PHE A 421 -19.32 33.14 10.84
C PHE A 421 -19.91 32.01 10.01
N LEU A 422 -20.19 32.25 8.71
CA LEU A 422 -20.72 31.23 7.81
C LEU A 422 -19.76 30.04 7.67
N VAL A 423 -18.46 30.29 7.44
CA VAL A 423 -17.45 29.23 7.35
C VAL A 423 -17.33 28.49 8.69
N GLY A 424 -17.32 29.21 9.81
CA GLY A 424 -17.32 28.61 11.15
C GLY A 424 -18.55 27.73 11.40
N LEU A 425 -19.73 28.16 10.94
CA LEU A 425 -20.95 27.37 11.00
C LEU A 425 -20.86 26.12 10.14
N LEU A 426 -20.34 26.24 8.91
CA LEU A 426 -20.16 25.09 8.00
C LEU A 426 -19.15 24.08 8.54
N LEU A 427 -18.01 24.53 9.07
CA LEU A 427 -17.01 23.67 9.72
C LEU A 427 -17.56 23.06 11.01
N GLY A 428 -18.33 23.83 11.77
CA GLY A 428 -19.01 23.38 12.99
C GLY A 428 -20.24 22.50 12.75
N LEU A 429 -20.74 22.40 11.51
CA LEU A 429 -22.00 21.74 11.18
C LEU A 429 -21.98 20.26 11.58
N GLN A 430 -20.84 19.58 11.45
CA GLN A 430 -20.68 18.20 11.89
C GLN A 430 -20.91 18.06 13.40
N PHE A 431 -20.34 18.97 14.20
CA PHE A 431 -20.52 19.00 15.64
C PHE A 431 -21.93 19.45 16.03
N LEU A 432 -22.53 20.36 15.28
CA LEU A 432 -23.90 20.84 15.50
C LEU A 432 -24.91 19.73 15.25
N VAL A 433 -24.78 18.99 14.14
CA VAL A 433 -25.60 17.80 13.84
C VAL A 433 -25.40 16.72 14.89
N PHE A 434 -24.16 16.46 15.30
CA PHE A 434 -23.87 15.51 16.36
C PHE A 434 -24.52 15.93 17.70
N GLY A 435 -24.41 17.21 18.06
CA GLY A 435 -25.03 17.80 19.24
C GLY A 435 -26.56 17.71 19.22
N LEU A 436 -27.20 18.05 18.09
CA LEU A 436 -28.64 17.93 17.89
C LEU A 436 -29.12 16.49 18.03
N LEU A 437 -28.43 15.54 17.40
CA LEU A 437 -28.74 14.11 17.52
C LEU A 437 -28.56 13.62 18.96
N TRP A 438 -27.56 14.12 19.67
CA TRP A 438 -27.32 13.82 21.07
C TRP A 438 -28.44 14.37 21.96
N ILE A 439 -28.84 15.63 21.79
CA ILE A 439 -29.96 16.26 22.49
C ILE A 439 -31.26 15.48 22.23
N ALA A 440 -31.56 15.15 20.97
CA ALA A 440 -32.75 14.39 20.61
C ALA A 440 -32.77 12.99 21.27
N LYS A 441 -31.62 12.31 21.32
CA LYS A 441 -31.47 11.03 22.04
C LYS A 441 -31.67 11.20 23.54
N THR A 442 -31.13 12.26 24.14
CA THR A 442 -31.26 12.57 25.57
C THR A 442 -32.72 12.89 25.93
N VAL A 443 -33.39 13.74 25.16
CA VAL A 443 -34.82 14.05 25.33
C VAL A 443 -35.67 12.79 25.20
N ARG A 444 -35.40 11.92 24.21
CA ARG A 444 -36.12 10.63 24.06
C ARG A 444 -35.89 9.68 25.24
N LYS A 445 -34.70 9.70 25.86
CA LYS A 445 -34.42 8.91 27.07
C LYS A 445 -35.18 9.47 28.27
N PHE A 446 -35.14 10.79 28.46
CA PHE A 446 -35.84 11.46 29.55
C PHE A 446 -37.36 11.29 29.46
N PHE A 447 -37.94 11.43 28.26
CA PHE A 447 -39.36 11.19 28.03
C PHE A 447 -39.76 9.75 28.34
N ARG A 448 -38.96 8.76 27.91
CA ARG A 448 -39.19 7.34 28.27
C ARG A 448 -39.10 7.09 29.77
N PHE A 449 -38.24 7.81 30.48
CA PHE A 449 -38.15 7.74 31.94
C PHE A 449 -39.40 8.32 32.62
N LEU A 450 -39.87 9.49 32.18
CA LEU A 450 -41.12 10.09 32.70
C LEU A 450 -42.34 9.20 32.48
N VAL A 451 -42.48 8.60 31.29
CA VAL A 451 -43.59 7.67 30.99
C VAL A 451 -43.54 6.45 31.92
N ARG A 452 -42.36 5.91 32.22
CA ARG A 452 -42.21 4.80 33.18
C ARG A 452 -42.60 5.20 34.61
N ILE A 453 -42.27 6.41 35.04
CA ILE A 453 -42.68 6.92 36.36
C ILE A 453 -44.21 7.07 36.44
N ALA A 454 -44.84 7.62 35.41
CA ALA A 454 -46.29 7.77 35.36
C ALA A 454 -47.00 6.41 35.41
N ALA A 455 -46.53 5.43 34.64
CA ALA A 455 -47.07 4.07 34.64
C ALA A 455 -46.90 3.36 36.00
N PHE A 456 -45.82 3.65 36.75
CA PHE A 456 -45.63 3.10 38.09
C PHE A 456 -46.56 3.73 39.15
N ARG A 457 -47.05 4.95 38.91
CA ARG A 457 -47.91 5.68 39.85
C ARG A 457 -49.37 5.22 39.79
N GLU A 458 -49.85 4.73 38.65
CA GLU A 458 -51.23 4.25 38.50
C GLU A 458 -51.63 3.09 39.45
N PRO A 459 -50.82 2.03 39.66
CA PRO A 459 -51.21 0.94 40.56
C PRO A 459 -51.28 1.37 42.03
N GLU A 460 -50.46 2.32 42.47
CA GLU A 460 -50.44 2.78 43.87
C GLU A 460 -51.72 3.57 44.21
N VAL A 461 -52.26 4.34 43.25
CA VAL A 461 -53.53 5.07 43.43
C VAL A 461 -54.72 4.11 43.36
N ALA A 462 -54.66 3.06 42.53
CA ALA A 462 -55.68 2.02 42.48
C ALA A 462 -55.75 1.24 43.82
N GLU A 463 -54.61 0.88 44.40
CA GLU A 463 -54.58 0.15 45.68
C GLU A 463 -55.06 1.01 46.86
N MET A 464 -54.79 2.33 46.86
CA MET A 464 -55.33 3.26 47.88
C MET A 464 -56.84 3.50 47.74
N THR A 465 -57.40 3.42 46.53
CA THR A 465 -58.84 3.59 46.31
C THR A 465 -59.65 2.32 46.57
N GLU A 466 -59.05 1.13 46.51
CA GLU A 466 -59.71 -0.12 46.91
C GLU A 466 -59.76 -0.31 48.44
N LYS A 467 -58.83 0.30 49.18
CA LYS A 467 -58.77 0.24 50.65
C LYS A 467 -59.54 1.34 51.39
N ALA A 468 -60.10 2.32 50.66
CA ALA A 468 -60.93 3.40 51.20
C ALA A 468 -62.40 3.09 50.92
#